data_AF-A0A9E3KGS6-F1
#
_entry.id   AF-A0A9E3KGS6-F1
#
_cell.length_a   1.000
_cell.length_b   1.000
_cell.length_c   1.000
_cell.angle_alpha   90.00
_cell.angle_beta   90.00
_cell.angle_gamma   90.00
#
_symmetry.space_group_name_H-M   'P 1'
#
loop_
_entity.id
_entity.type
_entity.pdbx_description
1 polymer ?
#
loop_
_entity_poly.entity_id
_entity_poly.type
_entity_poly.pdbx_seq_one_letter_code
_entity_poly.pdbx_strand_id
1 'polypeptide(L)'
;MVLVGITFMLLFAVLGLVLVYAERKVSAVIQQRLGPMRVGKWGTAQTLADVIKLLLKEPLINKDADRFLFNLAPFVIMIAAFMAIAALPFAKGLHAIDFDIGILYIAAVSSLGVIGILLAGWSSNNKYSLIGAMRSGAQIISYELSVALSLLTIVVLTGSLQLSVIVESQADGWWIFKGHIPAMIAFLIFLIASTAETNRGPFDLAEAESELTAGFHTEYSGLKFAFFFLAEFANMFIVAGIGATVFLGGWMPFHIGTWEGFNVVMDFIPPIVWFFGKVGFMIFLMMWFRWTFPRLRIDQLLTLEWKYLLPINLMNIVLMAFLSLMGWHF
;
A
#
# COMPACT_ATOMS: atom_id res chain seq x y z
N MET A 1 20.06 4.16 16.59
CA MET A 1 19.16 5.07 15.85
C MET A 1 19.62 5.34 14.42
N VAL A 2 20.81 5.94 14.20
CA VAL A 2 21.27 6.27 12.82
C VAL A 2 21.44 5.04 11.93
N LEU A 3 22.07 3.97 12.43
CA LEU A 3 22.21 2.70 11.70
C LEU A 3 20.85 2.09 11.31
N VAL A 4 19.89 2.11 12.24
CA VAL A 4 18.52 1.64 11.98
C VAL A 4 17.88 2.46 10.86
N GLY A 5 17.97 3.79 10.94
CA GLY A 5 17.46 4.67 9.87
C GLY A 5 18.08 4.38 8.50
N ILE A 6 19.41 4.15 8.44
CA ILE A 6 20.10 3.79 7.20
C ILE A 6 19.62 2.44 6.67
N THR A 7 19.45 1.44 7.55
CA THR A 7 18.93 0.12 7.16
C THR A 7 17.52 0.23 6.57
N PHE A 8 16.64 1.04 7.17
CA PHE A 8 15.30 1.29 6.64
C PHE A 8 15.33 2.03 5.29
N MET A 9 16.21 3.01 5.11
CA MET A 9 16.41 3.69 3.81
C MET A 9 16.90 2.74 2.72
N LEU A 10 17.85 1.87 3.05
CA LEU A 10 18.34 0.84 2.12
C LEU A 10 17.25 -0.16 1.77
N LEU A 11 16.51 -0.65 2.77
CA LEU A 11 15.39 -1.55 2.57
C LEU A 11 14.34 -0.92 1.63
N PHE A 12 13.98 0.34 1.88
CA PHE A 12 13.03 1.10 1.07
C PHE A 12 13.46 1.22 -0.40
N ALA A 13 14.72 1.61 -0.63
CA ALA A 13 15.26 1.75 -1.97
C ALA A 13 15.31 0.40 -2.71
N VAL A 14 15.74 -0.67 -2.03
CA VAL A 14 15.80 -2.02 -2.61
C VAL A 14 14.40 -2.56 -2.90
N LEU A 15 13.45 -2.39 -1.98
CA LEU A 15 12.05 -2.80 -2.18
C LEU A 15 11.45 -2.10 -3.39
N GLY A 16 11.63 -0.79 -3.53
CA GLY A 16 11.18 -0.05 -4.71
C GLY A 16 11.75 -0.62 -6.02
N LEU A 17 13.05 -0.88 -6.07
CA LEU A 17 13.70 -1.47 -7.25
C LEU A 17 13.16 -2.87 -7.59
N VAL A 18 12.90 -3.70 -6.59
CA VAL A 18 12.35 -5.05 -6.77
C VAL A 18 10.91 -4.98 -7.25
N LEU A 19 10.08 -4.10 -6.67
CA LEU A 19 8.67 -3.96 -7.02
C LEU A 19 8.46 -3.41 -8.42
N VAL A 20 9.26 -2.42 -8.85
CA VAL A 20 9.23 -1.92 -10.24
C VAL A 20 9.58 -3.03 -11.22
N TYR A 21 10.59 -3.85 -10.90
CA TYR A 21 10.98 -4.98 -11.74
C TYR A 21 9.89 -6.05 -11.79
N ALA A 22 9.32 -6.39 -10.62
CA ALA A 22 8.23 -7.36 -10.50
C ALA A 22 7.01 -6.92 -11.31
N GLU A 23 6.59 -5.66 -11.21
CA GLU A 23 5.43 -5.15 -11.94
C GLU A 23 5.60 -5.27 -13.46
N ARG A 24 6.79 -4.97 -13.98
CA ARG A 24 7.10 -5.12 -15.42
C ARG A 24 7.11 -6.57 -15.88
N LYS A 25 7.46 -7.52 -15.02
CA LYS A 25 7.44 -8.95 -15.34
C LYS A 25 6.04 -9.53 -15.23
N VAL A 26 5.31 -9.22 -14.16
CA VAL A 26 3.92 -9.69 -13.95
C VAL A 26 3.02 -9.18 -15.08
N SER A 27 3.10 -7.89 -15.41
CA SER A 27 2.35 -7.30 -16.53
C SER A 27 2.67 -7.99 -17.87
N ALA A 28 3.94 -8.25 -18.14
CA ALA A 28 4.37 -8.93 -19.35
C ALA A 28 3.82 -10.36 -19.45
N VAL A 29 3.85 -11.13 -18.34
CA VAL A 29 3.30 -12.48 -18.29
C VAL A 29 1.79 -12.50 -18.54
N ILE A 30 1.04 -11.58 -17.92
CA ILE A 30 -0.41 -11.45 -18.15
C ILE A 30 -0.70 -11.14 -19.62
N GLN A 31 0.12 -10.31 -20.24
CA GLN A 31 0.01 -9.91 -21.65
C GLN A 31 0.64 -10.89 -22.64
N GLN A 32 1.11 -12.06 -22.19
CA GLN A 32 1.79 -13.06 -23.03
C GLN A 32 2.99 -12.49 -23.81
N ARG A 33 3.73 -11.56 -23.21
CA ARG A 33 4.99 -11.01 -23.74
C ARG A 33 6.13 -11.16 -22.75
N LEU A 34 7.35 -10.95 -23.23
CA LEU A 34 8.53 -10.92 -22.36
C LEU A 34 8.71 -9.51 -21.80
N GLY A 35 8.93 -9.42 -20.48
CA GLY A 35 9.30 -8.16 -19.82
C GLY A 35 10.75 -7.75 -20.16
N PRO A 36 11.40 -6.88 -19.36
CA PRO A 36 12.80 -6.51 -19.59
C PRO A 36 13.71 -7.75 -19.65
N MET A 37 14.52 -7.93 -20.71
CA MET A 37 15.40 -9.10 -20.87
C MET A 37 16.87 -8.76 -21.17
N ARG A 38 17.17 -7.50 -21.53
CA ARG A 38 18.47 -7.11 -22.09
C ARG A 38 19.48 -6.58 -21.07
N VAL A 39 19.03 -5.76 -20.11
CA VAL A 39 19.92 -5.11 -19.14
C VAL A 39 20.17 -6.05 -17.96
N GLY A 40 21.27 -6.82 -18.02
CA GLY A 40 21.57 -7.88 -17.07
C GLY A 40 20.84 -9.20 -17.37
N LYS A 41 21.18 -10.27 -16.64
CA LYS A 41 20.54 -11.59 -16.81
C LYS A 41 19.03 -11.47 -16.52
N TRP A 42 18.20 -11.77 -17.52
CA TRP A 42 16.73 -11.62 -17.45
C TRP A 42 16.24 -10.19 -17.13
N GLY A 43 17.05 -9.16 -17.34
CA GLY A 43 16.66 -7.77 -17.09
C GLY A 43 16.78 -7.31 -15.63
N THR A 44 17.46 -8.06 -14.76
CA THR A 44 17.59 -7.73 -13.32
C THR A 44 18.26 -6.39 -13.05
N ALA A 45 19.13 -5.92 -13.95
CA ALA A 45 19.81 -4.63 -13.81
C ALA A 45 19.01 -3.46 -14.43
N GLN A 46 17.82 -3.71 -14.97
CA GLN A 46 17.00 -2.67 -15.61
C GLN A 46 16.61 -1.56 -14.65
N THR A 47 16.14 -1.89 -13.45
CA THR A 47 15.67 -0.88 -12.48
C THR A 47 16.82 -0.04 -11.94
N LEU A 48 18.00 -0.64 -11.77
CA LEU A 48 19.22 0.09 -11.45
C LEU A 48 19.61 1.07 -12.56
N ALA A 49 19.54 0.64 -13.83
CA ALA A 49 19.81 1.51 -14.97
C ALA A 49 18.81 2.67 -15.06
N ASP A 50 17.53 2.44 -14.76
CA ASP A 50 16.50 3.48 -14.73
C ASP A 50 16.78 4.51 -13.62
N VAL A 51 17.24 4.09 -12.44
CA VAL A 51 17.64 5.01 -11.36
C VAL A 51 18.85 5.85 -11.76
N ILE A 52 19.90 5.23 -12.32
CA ILE A 52 21.09 5.95 -12.80
C ILE A 52 20.69 6.98 -13.86
N LYS A 53 19.81 6.60 -14.81
CA LYS A 53 19.27 7.51 -15.83
C LYS A 53 18.55 8.70 -15.18
N LEU A 54 17.68 8.46 -14.20
CA LEU A 54 16.91 9.52 -13.54
C LEU A 54 17.79 10.45 -12.68
N LEU A 55 18.87 9.93 -12.10
CA LEU A 55 19.88 10.70 -11.36
C LEU A 55 20.70 11.62 -12.27
N LEU A 56 21.03 11.16 -13.49
CA LEU A 56 21.79 11.94 -14.47
C LEU A 56 20.91 12.94 -15.24
N LYS A 57 19.59 12.83 -15.14
CA LYS A 57 18.66 13.69 -15.87
C LYS A 57 18.54 15.04 -15.20
N GLU A 58 18.62 16.10 -16.00
CA GLU A 58 18.53 17.47 -15.53
C GLU A 58 17.17 17.75 -14.84
N PRO A 59 17.18 18.36 -13.63
CA PRO A 59 15.96 18.76 -12.95
C PRO A 59 15.42 20.05 -13.57
N LEU A 60 14.42 19.93 -14.43
CA LEU A 60 13.68 21.07 -14.95
C LEU A 60 12.67 21.56 -13.89
N ILE A 61 12.57 22.88 -13.74
CA ILE A 61 11.58 23.54 -12.88
C ILE A 61 10.97 24.68 -13.70
N ASN A 62 9.64 24.74 -13.76
CA ASN A 62 8.94 25.82 -14.42
C ASN A 62 9.23 27.16 -13.72
N LYS A 63 9.34 28.26 -14.49
CA LYS A 63 9.66 29.59 -13.95
C LYS A 63 8.57 30.12 -13.03
N ASP A 64 7.31 29.83 -13.36
CA ASP A 64 6.14 30.31 -12.63
C ASP A 64 5.73 29.37 -11.49
N ALA A 65 6.44 28.25 -11.28
CA ALA A 65 6.19 27.31 -10.19
C ALA A 65 6.71 27.87 -8.85
N ASP A 66 6.00 27.56 -7.76
CA ASP A 66 6.49 27.84 -6.41
C ASP A 66 7.66 26.91 -6.09
N ARG A 67 8.87 27.44 -6.14
CA ARG A 67 10.10 26.66 -5.94
C ARG A 67 10.19 26.02 -4.56
N PHE A 68 9.65 26.64 -3.51
CA PHE A 68 9.74 26.09 -2.18
C PHE A 68 8.84 24.85 -2.08
N LEU A 69 7.56 25.00 -2.42
CA LEU A 69 6.59 23.91 -2.35
C LEU A 69 6.89 22.79 -3.35
N PHE A 70 7.37 23.13 -4.55
CA PHE A 70 7.73 22.16 -5.60
C PHE A 70 8.92 21.28 -5.18
N ASN A 71 9.87 21.84 -4.43
CA ASN A 71 10.97 21.05 -3.89
C ASN A 71 10.55 20.25 -2.65
N LEU A 72 9.64 20.79 -1.84
CA LEU A 72 9.19 20.18 -0.58
C LEU A 72 8.25 18.98 -0.79
N ALA A 73 7.36 19.04 -1.77
CA ALA A 73 6.30 18.04 -1.97
C ALA A 73 6.81 16.59 -2.09
N PRO A 74 7.86 16.27 -2.89
CA PRO A 74 8.40 14.91 -2.95
C PRO A 74 8.95 14.42 -1.60
N PHE A 75 9.54 15.31 -0.81
CA PHE A 75 10.08 14.94 0.51
C PHE A 75 8.97 14.64 1.51
N VAL A 76 7.86 15.39 1.48
CA VAL A 76 6.71 15.14 2.37
C VAL A 76 6.15 13.73 2.16
N ILE A 77 5.94 13.32 0.91
CA ILE A 77 5.42 11.97 0.59
C ILE A 77 6.43 10.89 1.00
N MET A 78 7.71 11.10 0.73
CA MET A 78 8.77 10.16 1.15
C MET A 78 8.83 10.00 2.67
N ILE A 79 8.77 11.11 3.42
CA ILE A 79 8.77 11.09 4.89
C ILE A 79 7.55 10.33 5.42
N ALA A 80 6.36 10.56 4.85
CA ALA A 80 5.15 9.83 5.20
C ALA A 80 5.31 8.31 4.98
N ALA A 81 5.82 7.91 3.81
CA ALA A 81 6.06 6.49 3.51
C ALA A 81 7.09 5.86 4.48
N PHE A 82 8.16 6.59 4.82
CA PHE A 82 9.14 6.11 5.80
C PHE A 82 8.55 5.94 7.20
N MET A 83 7.73 6.90 7.65
CA MET A 83 7.05 6.82 8.95
C MET A 83 6.10 5.63 9.01
N ALA A 84 5.35 5.37 7.94
CA ALA A 84 4.42 4.24 7.90
C ALA A 84 5.14 2.87 7.95
N ILE A 85 6.26 2.72 7.24
CA ILE A 85 7.05 1.47 7.26
C ILE A 85 7.68 1.21 8.64
N ALA A 86 8.02 2.26 9.38
CA ALA A 86 8.61 2.11 10.72
C ALA A 86 7.66 1.44 11.72
N ALA A 87 6.34 1.56 11.53
CA ALA A 87 5.33 0.90 12.35
C ALA A 87 5.04 -0.55 11.92
N LEU A 88 5.51 -0.99 10.73
CA LEU A 88 5.25 -2.35 10.28
C LEU A 88 6.10 -3.37 11.04
N PRO A 89 5.48 -4.45 11.55
CA PRO A 89 6.21 -5.50 12.23
C PRO A 89 6.63 -6.62 11.26
N PHE A 90 7.94 -6.78 11.05
CA PHE A 90 8.49 -7.73 10.07
C PHE A 90 8.65 -9.15 10.62
N ALA A 91 8.94 -9.28 11.91
CA ALA A 91 9.02 -10.55 12.64
C ALA A 91 8.85 -10.29 14.14
N LYS A 92 8.71 -11.36 14.94
CA LYS A 92 8.67 -11.26 16.40
C LYS A 92 9.93 -10.56 16.93
N GLY A 93 9.76 -9.41 17.59
CA GLY A 93 10.87 -8.56 18.07
C GLY A 93 11.61 -7.78 16.98
N LEU A 94 11.18 -7.87 15.71
CA LEU A 94 11.73 -7.11 14.59
C LEU A 94 10.69 -6.08 14.10
N HIS A 95 10.44 -5.08 14.93
CA HIS A 95 9.70 -3.87 14.62
C HIS A 95 10.57 -2.66 14.96
N ALA A 96 10.43 -1.55 14.22
CA ALA A 96 11.17 -0.34 14.55
C ALA A 96 10.52 0.37 15.75
N ILE A 97 9.20 0.53 15.68
CA ILE A 97 8.39 1.12 16.74
C ILE A 97 7.10 0.32 16.85
N ASP A 98 6.73 -0.04 18.06
CA ASP A 98 5.46 -0.70 18.37
C ASP A 98 4.64 0.22 19.26
N PHE A 99 3.60 0.82 18.67
CA PHE A 99 2.71 1.75 19.36
C PHE A 99 1.44 1.04 19.80
N ASP A 100 0.96 1.35 21.02
CA ASP A 100 -0.36 0.90 21.50
C ASP A 100 -1.49 1.33 20.55
N ILE A 101 -1.30 2.45 19.85
CA ILE A 101 -2.22 3.04 18.87
C ILE A 101 -1.77 2.78 17.41
N GLY A 102 -1.14 1.64 17.13
CA GLY A 102 -0.49 1.33 15.84
C GLY A 102 -1.36 1.57 14.60
N ILE A 103 -2.60 1.05 14.57
CA ILE A 103 -3.51 1.27 13.43
C ILE A 103 -3.87 2.75 13.24
N LEU A 104 -4.11 3.48 14.34
CA LEU A 104 -4.42 4.90 14.28
C LEU A 104 -3.22 5.72 13.79
N TYR A 105 -2.00 5.35 14.22
CA TYR A 105 -0.77 5.96 13.75
C TYR A 105 -0.61 5.81 12.23
N ILE A 106 -0.82 4.61 11.71
CA ILE A 106 -0.73 4.34 10.26
C ILE A 106 -1.77 5.16 9.49
N ALA A 107 -3.02 5.20 9.95
CA ALA A 107 -4.07 6.01 9.32
C ALA A 107 -3.66 7.50 9.28
N ALA A 108 -3.19 8.05 10.41
CA ALA A 108 -2.76 9.45 10.48
C ALA A 108 -1.57 9.78 9.56
N VAL A 109 -0.62 8.84 9.43
CA VAL A 109 0.53 9.01 8.53
C VAL A 109 0.11 8.92 7.06
N SER A 110 -0.84 8.06 6.70
CA SER A 110 -1.37 7.97 5.32
C SER A 110 -1.98 9.29 4.87
N SER A 111 -2.72 9.97 5.76
CA SER A 111 -3.33 11.27 5.46
C SER A 111 -2.29 12.36 5.09
N LEU A 112 -1.05 12.25 5.60
CA LEU A 112 0.04 13.17 5.22
C LEU A 112 0.49 12.99 3.75
N GLY A 113 0.34 11.78 3.21
CA GLY A 113 0.64 11.48 1.79
C GLY A 113 -0.24 12.29 0.84
N VAL A 114 -1.53 12.45 1.18
CA VAL A 114 -2.49 13.26 0.41
C VAL A 114 -2.03 14.72 0.32
N ILE A 115 -1.55 15.28 1.43
CA ILE A 115 -1.04 16.66 1.47
C ILE A 115 0.12 16.82 0.49
N GLY A 116 1.04 15.85 0.43
CA GLY A 116 2.15 15.88 -0.51
C GLY A 116 1.71 15.89 -1.98
N ILE A 117 0.69 15.12 -2.34
CA ILE A 117 0.12 15.10 -3.70
C ILE A 117 -0.55 16.44 -4.05
N LEU A 118 -1.32 17.00 -3.12
CA LEU A 118 -1.97 18.30 -3.31
C LEU A 118 -0.96 19.44 -3.46
N LEU A 119 0.09 19.44 -2.63
CA LEU A 119 1.20 20.39 -2.74
C LEU A 119 1.94 20.24 -4.07
N ALA A 120 2.11 19.01 -4.57
CA ALA A 120 2.77 18.75 -5.85
C ALA A 120 1.99 19.35 -7.02
N GLY A 121 0.67 19.20 -7.04
CA GLY A 121 -0.19 19.78 -8.08
C GLY A 121 -0.28 21.30 -8.00
N TRP A 122 -0.40 21.86 -6.79
CA TRP A 122 -0.47 23.31 -6.58
C TRP A 122 0.82 24.02 -6.95
N SER A 123 1.96 23.50 -6.50
CA SER A 123 3.27 24.11 -6.75
C SER A 123 3.70 24.11 -8.21
N SER A 124 3.15 23.20 -9.02
CA SER A 124 3.44 23.05 -10.44
C SER A 124 2.93 24.21 -11.32
N ASN A 125 2.03 25.05 -10.80
CA ASN A 125 1.40 26.18 -11.50
C ASN A 125 0.89 25.84 -12.93
N ASN A 126 0.32 24.64 -13.09
CA ASN A 126 -0.30 24.16 -14.32
C ASN A 126 -1.75 23.75 -14.01
N LYS A 127 -2.71 24.28 -14.77
CA LYS A 127 -4.15 24.01 -14.56
C LYS A 127 -4.48 22.52 -14.60
N TYR A 128 -3.85 21.76 -15.51
CA TYR A 128 -4.11 20.34 -15.64
C TYR A 128 -3.53 19.53 -14.48
N SER A 129 -2.31 19.88 -14.03
CA SER A 129 -1.68 19.24 -12.88
C SER A 129 -2.42 19.51 -11.58
N LEU A 130 -2.96 20.73 -11.40
CA LEU A 130 -3.79 21.06 -10.25
C LEU A 130 -5.10 20.26 -10.25
N ILE A 131 -5.80 20.16 -11.39
CA ILE A 131 -7.02 19.34 -11.51
C ILE A 131 -6.71 17.86 -11.24
N GLY A 132 -5.59 17.34 -11.75
CA GLY A 132 -5.15 15.97 -11.49
C GLY A 132 -4.88 15.70 -10.02
N ALA A 133 -4.17 16.60 -9.33
CA ALA A 133 -3.92 16.49 -7.90
C ALA A 133 -5.21 16.56 -7.08
N MET A 134 -6.14 17.47 -7.40
CA MET A 134 -7.42 17.58 -6.70
C MET A 134 -8.28 16.32 -6.86
N ARG A 135 -8.28 15.72 -8.06
CA ARG A 135 -8.97 14.43 -8.32
C ARG A 135 -8.34 13.29 -7.53
N SER A 136 -7.02 13.18 -7.53
CA SER A 136 -6.29 12.17 -6.75
C SER A 136 -6.56 12.34 -5.25
N GLY A 137 -6.44 13.56 -4.73
CA GLY A 137 -6.66 13.83 -3.31
C GLY A 137 -8.09 13.49 -2.88
N ALA A 138 -9.10 13.88 -3.66
CA ALA A 138 -10.49 13.53 -3.36
C ALA A 138 -10.73 12.02 -3.34
N GLN A 139 -10.12 11.28 -4.28
CA GLN A 139 -10.17 9.82 -4.30
C GLN A 139 -9.50 9.22 -3.05
N ILE A 140 -8.26 9.58 -2.76
CA ILE A 140 -7.51 8.97 -1.66
C ILE A 140 -8.23 9.21 -0.33
N ILE A 141 -8.69 10.43 -0.06
CA ILE A 141 -9.43 10.78 1.17
C ILE A 141 -10.71 9.94 1.30
N SER A 142 -11.45 9.76 0.21
CA SER A 142 -12.71 9.00 0.23
C SER A 142 -12.44 7.52 0.56
N TYR A 143 -11.43 6.93 -0.07
CA TYR A 143 -11.11 5.52 0.14
C TYR A 143 -10.38 5.23 1.46
N GLU A 144 -9.67 6.21 2.03
CA GLU A 144 -9.04 6.13 3.34
C GLU A 144 -10.07 5.82 4.44
N LEU A 145 -11.27 6.39 4.34
CA LEU A 145 -12.37 6.10 5.27
C LEU A 145 -12.78 4.62 5.21
N SER A 146 -12.91 4.05 4.02
CA SER A 146 -13.25 2.63 3.84
C SER A 146 -12.13 1.71 4.33
N VAL A 147 -10.86 2.06 4.09
CA VAL A 147 -9.70 1.33 4.62
C VAL A 147 -9.74 1.35 6.15
N ALA A 148 -9.85 2.51 6.78
CA ALA A 148 -9.89 2.64 8.24
C ALA A 148 -11.02 1.82 8.87
N LEU A 149 -12.24 1.89 8.33
CA LEU A 149 -13.39 1.11 8.80
C LEU A 149 -13.17 -0.41 8.64
N SER A 150 -12.55 -0.85 7.54
CA SER A 150 -12.25 -2.27 7.34
C SER A 150 -11.23 -2.79 8.36
N LEU A 151 -10.22 -1.98 8.71
CA LEU A 151 -9.25 -2.31 9.75
C LEU A 151 -9.90 -2.35 11.14
N LEU A 152 -10.82 -1.43 11.43
CA LEU A 152 -11.57 -1.41 12.69
C LEU A 152 -12.37 -2.69 12.93
N THR A 153 -12.83 -3.38 11.88
CA THR A 153 -13.53 -4.66 12.01
C THR A 153 -12.66 -5.71 12.72
N ILE A 154 -11.35 -5.75 12.40
CA ILE A 154 -10.41 -6.67 13.06
C ILE A 154 -9.97 -6.14 14.43
N VAL A 155 -9.91 -4.82 14.62
CA VAL A 155 -9.64 -4.22 15.95
C VAL A 155 -10.71 -4.64 16.97
N VAL A 156 -11.98 -4.64 16.57
CA VAL A 156 -13.09 -5.07 17.44
C VAL A 156 -12.91 -6.53 17.87
N LEU A 157 -12.43 -7.38 16.97
CA LEU A 157 -12.16 -8.81 17.24
C LEU A 157 -10.95 -9.04 18.13
N THR A 158 -9.90 -8.23 17.98
CA THR A 158 -8.62 -8.39 18.69
C THR A 158 -8.61 -7.68 20.03
N GLY A 159 -9.43 -6.64 20.21
CA GLY A 159 -9.46 -5.81 21.41
C GLY A 159 -8.25 -4.87 21.57
N SER A 160 -7.39 -4.75 20.55
CA SER A 160 -6.19 -3.91 20.59
C SER A 160 -5.96 -3.19 19.26
N LEU A 161 -5.37 -2.00 19.32
CA LEU A 161 -4.91 -1.22 18.16
C LEU A 161 -3.43 -1.46 17.84
N GLN A 162 -2.72 -2.20 18.69
CA GLN A 162 -1.31 -2.51 18.56
C GLN A 162 -1.10 -3.63 17.54
N LEU A 163 -0.26 -3.39 16.54
CA LEU A 163 -0.06 -4.32 15.42
C LEU A 163 0.57 -5.64 15.86
N SER A 164 1.45 -5.62 16.87
CA SER A 164 2.06 -6.84 17.37
C SER A 164 1.05 -7.75 18.05
N VAL A 165 0.18 -7.20 18.89
CA VAL A 165 -0.90 -7.92 19.56
C VAL A 165 -1.91 -8.48 18.55
N ILE A 166 -2.22 -7.71 17.50
CA ILE A 166 -3.08 -8.18 16.41
C ILE A 166 -2.48 -9.41 15.73
N VAL A 167 -1.18 -9.38 15.42
CA VAL A 167 -0.51 -10.55 14.85
C VAL A 167 -0.50 -11.70 15.86
N GLU A 168 -0.18 -11.46 17.12
CA GLU A 168 -0.15 -12.49 18.17
C GLU A 168 -1.50 -13.18 18.39
N SER A 169 -2.61 -12.46 18.23
CA SER A 169 -3.96 -13.01 18.30
C SER A 169 -4.30 -14.01 17.19
N GLN A 170 -3.48 -14.08 16.13
CA GLN A 170 -3.67 -14.95 14.97
C GLN A 170 -2.86 -16.26 15.04
N ALA A 171 -2.28 -16.59 16.21
CA ALA A 171 -1.44 -17.78 16.40
C ALA A 171 -2.16 -19.09 16.08
N ASP A 172 -3.44 -19.15 16.47
CA ASP A 172 -4.30 -20.33 16.32
C ASP A 172 -5.06 -20.33 14.99
N GLY A 173 -4.87 -19.32 14.15
CA GLY A 173 -5.51 -19.18 12.85
C GLY A 173 -5.64 -17.72 12.39
N TRP A 174 -5.56 -17.49 11.08
CA TRP A 174 -5.65 -16.13 10.52
C TRP A 174 -7.07 -15.55 10.61
N TRP A 175 -7.16 -14.21 10.73
CA TRP A 175 -8.45 -13.52 10.89
C TRP A 175 -9.40 -13.71 9.71
N ILE A 176 -8.89 -13.95 8.49
CA ILE A 176 -9.74 -14.26 7.33
C ILE A 176 -10.58 -15.52 7.57
N PHE A 177 -10.05 -16.52 8.28
CA PHE A 177 -10.76 -17.76 8.58
C PHE A 177 -11.49 -17.67 9.91
N LYS A 178 -10.82 -17.13 10.94
CA LYS A 178 -11.33 -17.01 12.31
C LYS A 178 -12.50 -16.03 12.43
N GLY A 179 -12.43 -14.90 11.73
CA GLY A 179 -13.46 -13.87 11.74
C GLY A 179 -14.65 -14.13 10.82
N HIS A 180 -14.73 -15.32 10.20
CA HIS A 180 -15.88 -15.78 9.39
C HIS A 180 -16.23 -14.81 8.23
N ILE A 181 -17.52 -14.69 7.91
CA ILE A 181 -18.07 -13.85 6.85
C ILE A 181 -17.72 -12.36 7.03
N PRO A 182 -17.83 -11.75 8.25
CA PRO A 182 -17.52 -10.34 8.43
C PRO A 182 -16.06 -9.97 8.12
N ALA A 183 -15.11 -10.81 8.53
CA ALA A 183 -13.70 -10.59 8.23
C ALA A 183 -13.40 -10.74 6.73
N MET A 184 -14.08 -11.66 6.03
CA MET A 184 -13.97 -11.79 4.58
C MET A 184 -14.52 -10.55 3.85
N ILE A 185 -15.66 -10.02 4.28
CA ILE A 185 -16.22 -8.78 3.74
C ILE A 185 -15.25 -7.61 3.97
N ALA A 186 -14.74 -7.47 5.19
CA ALA A 186 -13.75 -6.45 5.52
C ALA A 186 -12.47 -6.60 4.69
N PHE A 187 -11.98 -7.82 4.47
CA PHE A 187 -10.80 -8.07 3.64
C PHE A 187 -11.03 -7.69 2.17
N LEU A 188 -12.18 -8.01 1.59
CA LEU A 188 -12.51 -7.64 0.21
C LEU A 188 -12.65 -6.12 0.06
N ILE A 189 -13.33 -5.45 1.00
CA ILE A 189 -13.43 -3.99 1.01
C ILE A 189 -12.06 -3.36 1.19
N PHE A 190 -11.24 -3.88 2.12
CA PHE A 190 -9.86 -3.45 2.33
C PHE A 190 -9.07 -3.58 1.04
N LEU A 191 -9.12 -4.71 0.34
CA LEU A 191 -8.37 -4.96 -0.88
C LEU A 191 -8.75 -4.00 -2.01
N ILE A 192 -10.05 -3.77 -2.20
CA ILE A 192 -10.55 -2.81 -3.20
C ILE A 192 -10.13 -1.39 -2.82
N ALA A 193 -10.38 -0.98 -1.58
CA ALA A 193 -10.14 0.38 -1.13
C ALA A 193 -8.65 0.74 -1.07
N SER A 194 -7.82 -0.19 -0.62
CA SER A 194 -6.35 -0.11 -0.62
C SER A 194 -5.78 0.06 -2.03
N THR A 195 -6.36 -0.63 -3.02
CA THR A 195 -5.92 -0.51 -4.42
C THR A 195 -6.28 0.87 -4.98
N ALA A 196 -7.41 1.44 -4.56
CA ALA A 196 -7.79 2.82 -4.90
C ALA A 196 -6.95 3.87 -4.16
N GLU A 197 -6.62 3.67 -2.89
CA GLU A 197 -5.77 4.56 -2.08
C GLU A 197 -4.36 4.69 -2.68
N THR A 198 -3.80 3.58 -3.18
CA THR A 198 -2.47 3.55 -3.80
C THR A 198 -2.45 4.10 -5.24
N ASN A 199 -3.56 4.66 -5.73
CA ASN A 199 -3.75 5.17 -7.10
C ASN A 199 -3.31 4.20 -8.21
N ARG A 200 -3.42 2.88 -7.97
CA ARG A 200 -3.08 1.88 -8.98
C ARG A 200 -4.29 1.53 -9.83
N GLY A 201 -4.05 1.17 -11.09
CA GLY A 201 -5.11 0.71 -11.99
C GLY A 201 -5.86 -0.46 -11.34
N PRO A 202 -7.20 -0.57 -11.49
CA PRO A 202 -8.11 0.18 -12.37
C PRO A 202 -8.53 1.58 -11.86
N PHE A 203 -7.98 2.03 -10.73
CA PHE A 203 -8.33 3.28 -10.05
C PHE A 203 -7.27 4.40 -10.25
N ASP A 204 -6.42 4.30 -11.29
CA ASP A 204 -5.29 5.21 -11.59
C ASP A 204 -5.72 6.50 -12.33
N LEU A 205 -6.79 7.15 -11.88
CA LEU A 205 -7.45 8.24 -12.63
C LEU A 205 -6.66 9.56 -12.65
N ALA A 206 -5.80 9.79 -11.68
CA ALA A 206 -4.96 10.99 -11.62
C ALA A 206 -3.78 10.93 -12.60
N GLU A 207 -3.27 9.73 -12.87
CA GLU A 207 -2.18 9.47 -13.82
C GLU A 207 -2.68 9.17 -15.23
N ALA A 208 -3.99 9.20 -15.47
CA ALA A 208 -4.59 8.76 -16.71
C ALA A 208 -4.03 9.54 -17.91
N GLU A 209 -3.13 8.90 -18.67
CA GLU A 209 -2.45 9.48 -19.84
C GLU A 209 -3.44 10.05 -20.87
N SER A 210 -4.61 9.42 -20.98
CA SER A 210 -5.67 9.78 -21.93
C SER A 210 -6.42 11.06 -21.56
N GLU A 211 -6.45 11.46 -20.28
CA GLU A 211 -7.21 12.65 -19.83
C GLU A 211 -6.30 13.77 -19.33
N LEU A 212 -5.26 13.43 -18.57
CA LEU A 212 -4.43 14.39 -17.83
C LEU A 212 -2.94 14.22 -18.09
N THR A 213 -2.54 13.42 -19.09
CA THR A 213 -1.15 13.05 -19.46
C THR A 213 -0.36 12.36 -18.36
N ALA A 214 -0.08 13.03 -17.24
CA ALA A 214 0.56 12.43 -16.05
C ALA A 214 0.10 13.12 -14.74
N GLY A 215 -0.96 13.94 -14.78
CA GLY A 215 -1.52 14.60 -13.61
C GLY A 215 -0.52 15.49 -12.87
N PHE A 216 -0.29 15.19 -11.59
CA PHE A 216 0.64 15.94 -10.75
C PHE A 216 2.12 15.58 -11.00
N HIS A 217 2.41 14.54 -11.80
CA HIS A 217 3.77 14.18 -12.20
C HIS A 217 4.30 15.00 -13.38
N THR A 218 3.42 15.64 -14.17
CA THR A 218 3.75 16.23 -15.48
C THR A 218 4.92 17.22 -15.44
N GLU A 219 5.01 18.06 -14.41
CA GLU A 219 6.05 19.08 -14.30
C GLU A 219 7.35 18.57 -13.63
N TYR A 220 7.36 17.35 -13.07
CA TYR A 220 8.51 16.81 -12.36
C TYR A 220 9.46 16.06 -13.29
N SER A 221 10.76 16.38 -13.22
CA SER A 221 11.82 15.72 -13.99
C SER A 221 12.87 15.07 -13.07
N GLY A 222 13.55 14.06 -13.63
CA GLY A 222 14.73 13.43 -13.04
C GLY A 222 14.47 12.80 -11.67
N LEU A 223 15.27 13.18 -10.68
CA LEU A 223 15.23 12.59 -9.34
C LEU A 223 13.92 12.85 -8.59
N LYS A 224 13.29 14.02 -8.76
CA LYS A 224 12.02 14.34 -8.07
C LYS A 224 10.89 13.44 -8.53
N PHE A 225 10.82 13.19 -9.84
CA PHE A 225 9.90 12.22 -10.42
C PHE A 225 10.15 10.82 -9.85
N ALA A 226 11.42 10.43 -9.72
CA ALA A 226 11.78 9.14 -9.12
C ALA A 226 11.28 9.00 -7.68
N PHE A 227 11.28 10.07 -6.88
CA PHE A 227 10.76 10.04 -5.50
C PHE A 227 9.25 9.81 -5.43
N PHE A 228 8.44 10.41 -6.31
CA PHE A 228 7.01 10.10 -6.35
C PHE A 228 6.74 8.63 -6.67
N PHE A 229 7.35 8.12 -7.74
CA PHE A 229 7.20 6.71 -8.09
C PHE A 229 7.66 5.79 -6.97
N LEU A 230 8.82 6.08 -6.38
CA LEU A 230 9.34 5.28 -5.27
C LEU A 230 8.38 5.29 -4.07
N ALA A 231 7.80 6.45 -3.74
CA ALA A 231 6.83 6.56 -2.67
C ALA A 231 5.52 5.81 -2.97
N GLU A 232 5.03 5.80 -4.21
CA GLU A 232 3.86 5.02 -4.59
C GLU A 232 4.09 3.51 -4.45
N PHE A 233 5.25 3.01 -4.90
CA PHE A 233 5.61 1.60 -4.71
C PHE A 233 5.79 1.25 -3.24
N ALA A 234 6.32 2.18 -2.44
CA ALA A 234 6.41 2.01 -1.01
C ALA A 234 5.04 1.99 -0.34
N ASN A 235 4.11 2.87 -0.73
CA ASN A 235 2.73 2.86 -0.24
C ASN A 235 2.03 1.54 -0.59
N MET A 236 2.23 1.01 -1.80
CA MET A 236 1.73 -0.32 -2.15
C MET A 236 2.30 -1.41 -1.24
N PHE A 237 3.59 -1.36 -0.90
CA PHE A 237 4.19 -2.28 0.08
C PHE A 237 3.61 -2.09 1.48
N ILE A 238 3.41 -0.84 1.93
CA ILE A 238 2.86 -0.52 3.24
C ILE A 238 1.46 -1.09 3.38
N VAL A 239 0.60 -0.80 2.42
CA VAL A 239 -0.80 -1.22 2.44
C VAL A 239 -0.91 -2.74 2.33
N ALA A 240 -0.09 -3.38 1.49
CA ALA A 240 0.03 -4.84 1.47
C ALA A 240 0.58 -5.43 2.79
N GLY A 241 1.50 -4.73 3.45
CA GLY A 241 2.02 -5.05 4.79
C GLY A 241 0.94 -5.00 5.87
N ILE A 242 0.11 -3.96 5.86
CA ILE A 242 -1.03 -3.81 6.75
C ILE A 242 -2.05 -4.93 6.49
N GLY A 243 -2.37 -5.19 5.22
CA GLY A 243 -3.25 -6.30 4.85
C GLY A 243 -2.73 -7.66 5.34
N ALA A 244 -1.43 -7.90 5.17
CA ALA A 244 -0.79 -9.13 5.62
C ALA A 244 -0.80 -9.27 7.15
N THR A 245 -0.56 -8.18 7.89
CA THR A 245 -0.53 -8.18 9.36
C THR A 245 -1.91 -8.29 9.98
N VAL A 246 -2.88 -7.55 9.46
CA VAL A 246 -4.22 -7.48 10.06
C VAL A 246 -5.06 -8.69 9.66
N PHE A 247 -4.99 -9.16 8.41
CA PHE A 247 -5.86 -10.24 7.93
C PHE A 247 -5.17 -11.60 7.83
N LEU A 248 -3.89 -11.65 7.42
CA LEU A 248 -3.19 -12.88 7.04
C LEU A 248 -2.17 -13.38 8.08
N GLY A 249 -2.20 -12.96 9.35
CA GLY A 249 -1.27 -13.52 10.35
C GLY A 249 0.10 -12.85 10.41
N GLY A 250 0.38 -11.78 9.66
CA GLY A 250 1.69 -11.11 9.64
C GLY A 250 2.85 -12.08 9.45
N TRP A 251 3.79 -12.09 10.41
CA TRP A 251 4.95 -12.99 10.41
C TRP A 251 4.67 -14.42 10.89
N MET A 252 3.44 -14.73 11.32
CA MET A 252 3.11 -16.05 11.82
C MET A 252 3.09 -17.11 10.71
N PRO A 253 3.56 -18.32 11.00
CA PRO A 253 3.38 -19.46 10.12
C PRO A 253 1.91 -19.75 9.85
N PHE A 254 1.65 -20.46 8.75
CA PHE A 254 0.31 -20.93 8.46
C PHE A 254 0.02 -22.18 9.30
N HIS A 255 -0.79 -22.03 10.34
CA HIS A 255 -1.26 -23.14 11.16
C HIS A 255 -2.66 -23.59 10.74
N ILE A 256 -2.86 -24.90 10.65
CA ILE A 256 -4.18 -25.50 10.43
C ILE A 256 -4.52 -26.39 11.62
N GLY A 257 -5.28 -25.85 12.57
CA GLY A 257 -5.85 -26.60 13.70
C GLY A 257 -4.82 -27.50 14.41
N THR A 258 -5.24 -28.73 14.76
CA THR A 258 -4.44 -29.72 15.51
C THR A 258 -3.50 -30.56 14.63
N TRP A 259 -3.21 -30.17 13.40
CA TRP A 259 -2.28 -30.90 12.53
C TRP A 259 -0.82 -30.60 12.91
N GLU A 260 -0.37 -31.19 14.02
CA GLU A 260 0.97 -30.96 14.60
C GLU A 260 2.10 -31.20 13.59
N GLY A 261 2.01 -32.26 12.77
CA GLY A 261 3.03 -32.56 11.75
C GLY A 261 3.15 -31.49 10.65
N PHE A 262 2.05 -30.85 10.27
CA PHE A 262 2.05 -29.77 9.27
C PHE A 262 2.55 -28.47 9.90
N ASN A 263 2.07 -28.13 11.10
CA ASN A 263 2.45 -26.91 11.80
C ASN A 263 3.96 -26.89 12.10
N VAL A 264 4.54 -28.02 12.54
CA VAL A 264 6.00 -28.14 12.80
C VAL A 264 6.84 -27.89 11.54
N VAL A 265 6.38 -28.32 10.36
CA VAL A 265 7.08 -28.05 9.09
C VAL A 265 6.96 -26.56 8.72
N MET A 266 5.81 -25.95 8.95
CA MET A 266 5.57 -24.53 8.67
C MET A 266 6.33 -23.61 9.64
N ASP A 267 6.54 -24.05 10.87
CA ASP A 267 7.36 -23.37 11.89
C ASP A 267 8.86 -23.34 11.55
N PHE A 268 9.34 -24.29 10.75
CA PHE A 268 10.74 -24.32 10.33
C PHE A 268 11.09 -23.15 9.39
N ILE A 269 10.09 -22.60 8.70
CA ILE A 269 10.27 -21.45 7.80
C ILE A 269 10.42 -20.18 8.65
N PRO A 270 11.49 -19.38 8.47
CA PRO A 270 11.69 -18.17 9.25
C PRO A 270 10.50 -17.19 9.16
N PRO A 271 10.07 -16.55 10.26
CA PRO A 271 8.93 -15.63 10.29
C PRO A 271 9.00 -14.49 9.26
N ILE A 272 10.22 -14.02 8.96
CA ILE A 272 10.46 -12.98 7.97
C ILE A 272 10.05 -13.42 6.55
N VAL A 273 10.25 -14.70 6.21
CA VAL A 273 9.87 -15.26 4.91
C VAL A 273 8.35 -15.31 4.78
N TRP A 274 7.64 -15.63 5.87
CA TRP A 274 6.18 -15.59 5.92
C TRP A 274 5.64 -14.18 5.71
N PHE A 275 6.19 -13.19 6.41
CA PHE A 275 5.80 -11.80 6.23
C PHE A 275 5.99 -11.34 4.77
N PHE A 276 7.20 -11.45 4.23
CA PHE A 276 7.47 -11.03 2.84
C PHE A 276 6.72 -11.87 1.80
N GLY A 277 6.49 -13.16 2.07
CA GLY A 277 5.70 -14.03 1.19
C GLY A 277 4.24 -13.59 1.11
N LYS A 278 3.60 -13.30 2.25
CA LYS A 278 2.22 -12.80 2.30
C LYS A 278 2.08 -11.39 1.74
N VAL A 279 3.02 -10.51 2.03
CA VAL A 279 3.07 -9.18 1.42
C VAL A 279 3.25 -9.30 -0.10
N GLY A 280 4.14 -10.18 -0.57
CA GLY A 280 4.31 -10.47 -1.99
C GLY A 280 3.03 -11.01 -2.64
N PHE A 281 2.28 -11.86 -1.94
CA PHE A 281 0.97 -12.34 -2.40
C PHE A 281 -0.07 -11.21 -2.49
N MET A 282 -0.16 -10.34 -1.48
CA MET A 282 -1.06 -9.17 -1.50
C MET A 282 -0.71 -8.20 -2.63
N ILE A 283 0.58 -7.93 -2.83
CA ILE A 283 1.06 -7.12 -3.96
C ILE A 283 0.74 -7.78 -5.29
N PHE A 284 0.92 -9.10 -5.41
CA PHE A 284 0.56 -9.83 -6.62
C PHE A 284 -0.93 -9.72 -6.92
N LEU A 285 -1.81 -9.81 -5.91
CA LEU A 285 -3.25 -9.58 -6.09
C LEU A 285 -3.54 -8.16 -6.60
N MET A 286 -2.94 -7.12 -6.01
CA MET A 286 -3.09 -5.74 -6.47
C MET A 286 -2.60 -5.55 -7.92
N MET A 287 -1.46 -6.12 -8.27
CA MET A 287 -0.95 -6.11 -9.64
C MET A 287 -1.85 -6.88 -10.61
N TRP A 288 -2.45 -7.99 -10.17
CA TRP A 288 -3.36 -8.77 -10.98
C TRP A 288 -4.66 -8.00 -11.24
N PHE A 289 -5.23 -7.31 -10.22
CA PHE A 289 -6.37 -6.41 -10.40
C PHE A 289 -6.10 -5.36 -11.48
N ARG A 290 -4.92 -4.74 -11.46
CA ARG A 290 -4.51 -3.72 -12.44
C ARG A 290 -4.62 -4.17 -13.88
N TRP A 291 -4.26 -5.43 -14.18
CA TRP A 291 -4.22 -5.94 -15.55
C TRP A 291 -5.43 -6.79 -15.94
N THR A 292 -6.38 -6.98 -15.02
CA THR A 292 -7.63 -7.72 -15.29
C THR A 292 -8.80 -6.79 -15.59
N PHE A 293 -8.91 -5.68 -14.85
CA PHE A 293 -10.08 -4.81 -14.93
C PHE A 293 -9.82 -3.57 -15.80
N PRO A 294 -10.85 -3.12 -16.56
CA PRO A 294 -10.77 -1.84 -17.23
C PRO A 294 -10.81 -0.69 -16.21
N ARG A 295 -10.25 0.45 -16.61
CA ARG A 295 -10.29 1.67 -15.79
C ARG A 295 -11.72 2.17 -15.60
N LEU A 296 -12.03 2.66 -14.40
CA LEU A 296 -13.31 3.27 -14.07
C LEU A 296 -13.24 4.79 -14.18
N ARG A 297 -14.35 5.44 -14.55
CA ARG A 297 -14.44 6.92 -14.50
C ARG A 297 -14.52 7.40 -13.05
N ILE A 298 -14.06 8.63 -12.78
CA ILE A 298 -14.11 9.24 -11.44
C ILE A 298 -15.51 9.22 -10.81
N ASP A 299 -16.56 9.51 -11.58
CA ASP A 299 -17.94 9.50 -11.08
C ASP A 299 -18.36 8.10 -10.60
N GLN A 300 -17.92 7.05 -11.33
CA GLN A 300 -18.21 5.66 -10.99
C GLN A 300 -17.38 5.20 -9.79
N LEU A 301 -16.13 5.64 -9.72
CA LEU A 301 -15.22 5.37 -8.61
C LEU A 301 -15.73 5.98 -7.30
N LEU A 302 -16.20 7.23 -7.30
CA LEU A 302 -16.80 7.85 -6.13
C LEU A 302 -18.16 7.25 -5.79
N THR A 303 -18.93 6.85 -6.80
CA THR A 303 -20.19 6.12 -6.58
C THR A 303 -19.95 4.77 -5.91
N LEU A 304 -18.89 4.05 -6.30
CA LEU A 304 -18.51 2.77 -5.71
C LEU A 304 -18.23 2.91 -4.21
N GLU A 305 -17.45 3.91 -3.81
CA GLU A 305 -17.09 4.11 -2.41
C GLU A 305 -18.27 4.64 -1.58
N TRP A 306 -18.88 5.78 -1.96
CA TRP A 306 -19.95 6.39 -1.17
C TRP A 306 -21.25 5.60 -1.14
N LYS A 307 -21.64 4.90 -2.22
CA LYS A 307 -22.93 4.18 -2.28
C LYS A 307 -22.84 2.71 -1.93
N TYR A 308 -21.68 2.07 -2.12
CA TYR A 308 -21.56 0.63 -1.91
C TYR A 308 -20.57 0.29 -0.80
N LEU A 309 -19.29 0.65 -0.94
CA LEU A 309 -18.27 0.23 0.03
C LEU A 309 -18.54 0.78 1.42
N LEU A 310 -18.81 2.08 1.55
CA LEU A 310 -19.01 2.73 2.84
C LEU A 310 -20.24 2.18 3.59
N PRO A 311 -21.45 2.10 3.00
CA PRO A 311 -22.61 1.55 3.71
C PRO A 311 -22.44 0.06 4.09
N ILE A 312 -21.84 -0.75 3.20
CA ILE A 312 -21.57 -2.16 3.49
C ILE A 312 -20.60 -2.28 4.66
N ASN A 313 -19.54 -1.46 4.69
CA ASN A 313 -18.54 -1.50 5.74
C ASN A 313 -19.11 -1.07 7.10
N LEU A 314 -19.96 -0.03 7.13
CA LEU A 314 -20.66 0.37 8.35
C LEU A 314 -21.56 -0.74 8.90
N MET A 315 -22.33 -1.39 8.03
CA MET A 315 -23.16 -2.53 8.43
C MET A 315 -22.29 -3.71 8.91
N ASN A 316 -21.15 -3.94 8.26
CA ASN A 316 -20.22 -5.00 8.62
C ASN A 316 -19.62 -4.80 10.02
N ILE A 317 -19.25 -3.57 10.38
CA ILE A 317 -18.75 -3.26 11.74
C ILE A 317 -19.83 -3.51 12.78
N VAL A 318 -21.08 -3.10 12.54
CA VAL A 318 -22.19 -3.35 13.48
C VAL A 318 -22.41 -4.84 13.66
N LEU A 319 -22.41 -5.59 12.56
CA LEU A 319 -22.55 -7.05 12.58
C LEU A 319 -21.36 -7.72 13.29
N MET A 320 -20.15 -7.23 13.09
CA MET A 320 -18.96 -7.72 13.79
C MET A 320 -19.01 -7.43 15.29
N ALA A 321 -19.41 -6.22 15.69
CA ALA A 321 -19.58 -5.87 17.09
C ALA A 321 -20.63 -6.78 17.77
N PHE A 322 -21.75 -7.05 17.09
CA PHE A 322 -22.75 -7.99 17.57
C PHE A 322 -22.18 -9.41 17.76
N LEU A 323 -21.48 -9.96 16.77
CA LEU A 323 -20.87 -11.29 16.86
C LEU A 323 -19.79 -11.37 17.95
N SER A 324 -19.02 -10.31 18.13
CA SER A 324 -18.03 -10.20 19.20
C SER A 324 -18.69 -10.23 20.57
N LEU A 325 -19.79 -9.50 20.76
CA LEU A 325 -20.56 -9.49 22.02
C LEU A 325 -21.23 -10.83 22.32
N MET A 326 -21.70 -11.54 21.29
CA MET A 326 -22.31 -12.86 21.43
C MET A 326 -21.28 -13.98 21.66
N GLY A 327 -19.98 -13.68 21.59
CA GLY A 327 -18.92 -14.67 21.72
C GLY A 327 -18.86 -15.66 20.56
N TRP A 328 -19.45 -15.33 19.41
CA TRP A 328 -19.46 -16.18 18.21
C TRP A 328 -18.23 -15.94 17.33
N HIS A 329 -17.07 -15.89 17.97
CA HIS A 329 -15.77 -15.83 17.32
C HIS A 329 -14.88 -16.87 18.01
N PHE A 330 -14.19 -17.69 17.22
CA PHE A 330 -13.36 -18.80 17.71
C PHE A 330 -11.97 -18.31 18.01
#